data_AF-A0A2D8UFB1-F1
#
_entry.id   AF-A0A2D8UFB1-F1
#
_cell.length_a   1.000
_cell.length_b   1.000
_cell.length_c   1.000
_cell.angle_alpha   90.00
_cell.angle_beta   90.00
_cell.angle_gamma   90.00
#
_symmetry.space_group_name_H-M   'P 1'
#
loop_
_entity.id
_entity.type
_entity.pdbx_description
1 polymer ?
#
loop_
_entity_poly.entity_id
_entity_poly.type
_entity_poly.pdbx_seq_one_letter_code
_entity_poly.pdbx_strand_id
1 'polypeptide(L)'
;MKLEQGLVNIILFDETELGQILPVEDKRAKHILDVLCFHEGDVFDAGIINGPRGKARIISVGRRGLQIDFSFSAELPSLHPVEMIIGAVRPASSRRILRDVTTLGASAMHFVATDRGEVSYLKSSLWTKGEYRRLLREGAQQAFCTKVPEVHLYESLHQCLENLQVGFDRLALDNYEADSLLSNYIPRNNGCFLALGSERGWSSHERSQLRDAGFLLMGLGSRVLKTETACIAGLSVLLSHMCIKE
;
A
#
# COMPACT_ATOMS: atom_id res chain seq x y z
N MET A 1 26.93 -25.97 9.51
CA MET A 1 27.00 -24.70 8.76
C MET A 1 25.55 -24.25 8.57
N LYS A 2 25.04 -23.40 9.48
CA LYS A 2 23.68 -22.86 9.35
C LYS A 2 23.70 -21.97 8.11
N LEU A 3 22.92 -22.33 7.09
CA LEU A 3 22.62 -21.41 5.99
C LEU A 3 22.20 -20.09 6.62
N GLU A 4 22.86 -18.99 6.25
CA GLU A 4 22.29 -17.66 6.43
C GLU A 4 20.92 -17.72 5.78
N GLN A 5 19.88 -17.83 6.61
CA GLN A 5 18.49 -17.87 6.17
C GLN A 5 18.26 -16.58 5.41
N GLY A 6 18.18 -16.67 4.08
CA GLY A 6 17.87 -15.53 3.22
C GLY A 6 16.63 -14.84 3.75
N LEU A 7 16.68 -13.51 3.88
CA LEU A 7 15.59 -12.70 4.42
C LEU A 7 14.25 -13.11 3.81
N VAL A 8 13.45 -13.83 4.59
CA VAL A 8 12.10 -14.22 4.22
C VAL A 8 11.17 -13.07 4.63
N ASN A 9 10.20 -12.72 3.78
CA ASN A 9 9.17 -11.75 4.15
C ASN A 9 8.46 -12.17 5.45
N ILE A 10 8.05 -11.21 6.26
CA ILE A 10 7.22 -11.48 7.44
C ILE A 10 5.94 -12.21 7.01
N ILE A 11 5.48 -13.18 7.80
CA ILE A 11 4.21 -13.87 7.58
C ILE A 11 3.12 -13.22 8.44
N LEU A 12 2.05 -12.74 7.81
CA LEU A 12 0.96 -12.07 8.50
C LEU A 12 -0.19 -13.01 8.85
N PHE A 13 -0.73 -12.83 10.05
CA PHE A 13 -1.85 -13.57 10.63
C PHE A 13 -2.96 -12.62 11.06
N ASP A 14 -4.18 -13.12 11.07
CA ASP A 14 -5.31 -12.47 11.73
C ASP A 14 -5.28 -12.80 13.23
N GLU A 15 -5.72 -11.88 14.09
CA GLU A 15 -5.63 -12.05 15.56
C GLU A 15 -6.40 -13.29 16.05
N THR A 16 -7.50 -13.63 15.37
CA THR A 16 -8.33 -14.82 15.67
C THR A 16 -7.62 -16.15 15.43
N GLU A 17 -6.48 -16.14 14.74
CA GLU A 17 -5.69 -17.34 14.43
C GLU A 17 -4.67 -17.66 15.51
N LEU A 18 -4.46 -16.76 16.48
CA LEU A 18 -3.51 -16.98 17.57
C LEU A 18 -3.92 -18.18 18.44
N GLY A 19 -2.95 -19.07 18.68
CA GLY A 19 -3.16 -20.32 19.42
C GLY A 19 -3.96 -21.39 18.67
N GLN A 20 -4.41 -21.12 17.44
CA GLN A 20 -5.07 -22.10 16.59
C GLN A 20 -4.06 -22.90 15.76
N ILE A 21 -4.50 -24.06 15.28
CA ILE A 21 -3.71 -24.84 14.30
C ILE A 21 -3.85 -24.17 12.94
N LEU A 22 -2.73 -23.80 12.32
CA LEU A 22 -2.69 -23.32 10.94
C LEU A 22 -2.92 -24.53 10.01
N PRO A 23 -4.03 -24.61 9.27
CA PRO A 23 -4.36 -25.80 8.49
C PRO A 23 -3.30 -26.14 7.44
N VAL A 24 -3.06 -27.42 7.18
CA VAL A 24 -2.06 -27.87 6.19
C VAL A 24 -2.36 -27.37 4.76
N GLU A 25 -3.64 -27.13 4.45
CA GLU A 25 -4.06 -26.58 3.16
C GLU A 25 -3.91 -25.06 3.06
N ASP A 26 -3.62 -24.37 4.16
CA ASP A 26 -3.37 -22.93 4.17
C ASP A 26 -2.13 -22.62 3.32
N LYS A 27 -2.23 -21.57 2.51
CA LYS A 27 -1.14 -21.14 1.63
C LYS A 27 0.12 -20.81 2.42
N ARG A 28 -0.02 -20.26 3.63
CA ARG A 28 1.11 -19.96 4.53
C ARG A 28 1.74 -21.24 5.05
N ALA A 29 0.95 -22.25 5.44
CA ALA A 29 1.49 -23.55 5.87
C ALA A 29 2.32 -24.20 4.77
N LYS A 30 1.77 -24.26 3.54
CA LYS A 30 2.51 -24.76 2.37
C LYS A 30 3.75 -23.94 2.06
N HIS A 31 3.67 -22.61 2.17
CA HIS A 31 4.84 -21.76 1.99
C HIS A 31 5.93 -22.07 3.03
N ILE A 32 5.56 -22.18 4.31
CA ILE A 32 6.48 -22.49 5.41
C ILE A 32 7.15 -23.85 5.22
N LEU A 33 6.40 -24.89 4.87
CA LEU A 33 6.92 -26.25 4.77
C LEU A 33 7.61 -26.53 3.43
N ASP A 34 7.00 -26.12 2.31
CA ASP A 34 7.42 -26.56 0.98
C ASP A 34 8.39 -25.57 0.32
N VAL A 35 8.28 -24.28 0.63
CA VAL A 35 9.10 -23.21 0.00
C VAL A 35 10.22 -22.76 0.92
N LEU A 36 9.90 -22.49 2.20
CA LEU A 36 10.90 -22.10 3.19
C LEU A 36 11.62 -23.31 3.80
N CYS A 37 11.05 -24.50 3.63
CA CYS A 37 11.58 -25.76 4.17
C CYS A 37 11.85 -25.68 5.68
N PHE A 38 10.95 -25.04 6.43
CA PHE A 38 11.02 -24.98 7.90
C PHE A 38 10.39 -26.22 8.54
N HIS A 39 10.95 -26.60 9.68
CA HIS A 39 10.61 -27.79 10.44
C HIS A 39 10.23 -27.43 11.88
N GLU A 40 9.81 -28.42 12.66
CA GLU A 40 9.59 -28.24 14.10
C GLU A 40 10.82 -27.65 14.79
N GLY A 41 10.60 -26.62 15.59
CA GLY A 41 11.64 -25.87 16.30
C GLY A 41 12.16 -24.64 15.55
N ASP A 42 11.93 -24.52 14.23
CA ASP A 42 12.37 -23.36 13.46
C ASP A 42 11.57 -22.11 13.82
N VAL A 43 12.24 -20.96 13.64
CA VAL A 43 11.73 -19.62 14.00
C VAL A 43 11.72 -18.74 12.76
N PHE A 44 10.66 -17.95 12.60
CA PHE A 44 10.50 -17.03 11.48
C PHE A 44 9.83 -15.72 11.91
N ASP A 45 9.91 -14.71 11.06
CA ASP A 45 9.27 -13.41 11.29
C ASP A 45 7.76 -13.50 11.04
N ALA A 46 6.99 -13.09 12.04
CA ALA A 46 5.54 -13.13 12.00
C ALA A 46 4.93 -11.85 12.58
N GLY A 47 3.74 -11.51 12.14
CA GLY A 47 3.02 -10.35 12.67
C GLY A 47 1.51 -10.49 12.56
N ILE A 48 0.81 -9.72 13.37
CA ILE A 48 -0.65 -9.61 13.31
C ILE A 48 -1.01 -8.43 12.44
N ILE A 49 -1.94 -8.63 11.52
CA ILE A 49 -2.40 -7.55 10.63
C ILE A 49 -2.96 -6.42 11.47
N ASN A 50 -2.47 -5.21 11.20
CA ASN A 50 -2.73 -4.01 11.97
C ASN A 50 -2.35 -4.06 13.46
N GLY A 51 -1.60 -5.08 13.87
CA GLY A 51 -1.10 -5.30 15.22
C GLY A 51 0.44 -5.37 15.28
N PRO A 52 1.01 -6.03 16.29
CA PRO A 52 2.46 -6.08 16.47
C PRO A 52 3.13 -7.09 15.53
N ARG A 53 4.43 -6.90 15.33
CA ARG A 53 5.34 -7.86 14.68
C ARG A 53 6.24 -8.54 15.70
N GLY A 54 6.88 -9.64 15.33
CA GLY A 54 7.81 -10.37 16.16
C GLY A 54 8.22 -11.69 15.52
N LYS A 55 8.39 -12.71 16.36
CA LYS A 55 8.82 -14.04 15.92
C LYS A 55 7.71 -15.06 16.16
N ALA A 56 7.68 -16.07 15.31
CA ALA A 56 6.86 -17.27 15.47
C ALA A 56 7.77 -18.51 15.48
N ARG A 57 7.42 -19.50 16.29
CA ARG A 57 8.12 -20.79 16.37
C ARG A 57 7.17 -21.92 16.00
N ILE A 58 7.60 -22.82 15.13
CA ILE A 58 6.86 -24.04 14.82
C ILE A 58 7.02 -25.00 16.00
N ILE A 59 5.93 -25.31 16.71
CA ILE A 59 5.94 -26.23 17.86
C ILE A 59 5.74 -27.66 17.39
N SER A 60 4.83 -27.89 16.45
CA SER A 60 4.63 -29.20 15.83
C SER A 60 4.09 -29.10 14.41
N VAL A 61 4.39 -30.11 13.59
CA VAL A 61 3.88 -30.30 12.23
C VAL A 61 3.14 -31.62 12.18
N GLY A 62 1.81 -31.57 12.03
CA GLY A 62 0.97 -32.74 12.00
C GLY A 62 0.07 -32.81 10.76
N ARG A 63 -0.68 -33.90 10.64
CA ARG A 63 -1.65 -34.09 9.53
C ARG A 63 -2.72 -33.00 9.44
N ARG A 64 -3.05 -32.37 10.58
CA ARG A 64 -4.04 -31.29 10.64
C ARG A 64 -3.47 -29.93 10.26
N GLY A 65 -2.16 -29.75 10.35
CA GLY A 65 -1.51 -28.45 10.17
C GLY A 65 -0.38 -28.20 11.16
N LEU A 66 0.03 -26.94 11.25
CA LEU A 66 1.12 -26.46 12.09
C LEU A 66 0.58 -25.88 13.39
N GLN A 67 1.17 -26.26 14.52
CA GLN A 67 1.00 -25.54 15.77
C GLN A 67 2.13 -24.51 15.90
N ILE A 68 1.76 -23.24 16.09
CA ILE A 68 2.69 -22.12 16.07
C ILE A 68 2.55 -21.35 17.38
N ASP A 69 3.67 -21.05 18.01
CA ASP A 69 3.75 -20.15 19.17
C ASP A 69 4.31 -18.80 18.73
N PHE A 70 3.79 -17.71 19.30
CA PHE A 70 4.08 -16.34 18.86
C PHE A 70 4.70 -15.52 19.99
N SER A 71 5.75 -14.77 19.64
CA SER A 71 6.43 -13.83 20.54
C SER A 71 6.53 -12.47 19.85
N PHE A 72 5.63 -11.56 20.21
CA PHE A 72 5.53 -10.23 19.61
C PHE A 72 6.34 -9.19 20.38
N SER A 73 6.91 -8.22 19.65
CA SER A 73 7.48 -7.01 20.25
C SER A 73 6.38 -6.00 20.61
N ALA A 74 6.68 -5.10 21.54
CA ALA A 74 5.77 -4.01 21.91
C ALA A 74 5.64 -2.91 20.82
N GLU A 75 6.57 -2.87 19.88
CA GLU A 75 6.59 -1.87 18.82
C GLU A 75 5.48 -2.11 17.79
N LEU A 76 4.67 -1.08 17.54
CA LEU A 76 3.66 -1.07 16.50
C LEU A 76 4.17 -0.24 15.33
N PRO A 77 4.30 -0.83 14.13
CA PRO A 77 4.62 -0.07 12.94
C PRO A 77 3.59 1.04 12.71
N SER A 78 4.04 2.16 12.16
CA SER A 78 3.19 3.26 11.69
C SER A 78 3.31 3.39 10.17
N LEU A 79 2.26 3.93 9.54
CA LEU A 79 2.30 4.32 8.14
C LEU A 79 2.70 5.79 8.04
N HIS A 80 3.31 6.16 6.92
CA HIS A 80 3.59 7.55 6.60
C HIS A 80 2.27 8.30 6.40
N PRO A 81 2.17 9.56 6.85
CA PRO A 81 0.97 10.39 6.72
C PRO A 81 0.81 10.92 5.28
N VAL A 82 0.86 10.01 4.30
CA VAL A 82 0.70 10.28 2.89
C VAL A 82 -0.47 9.47 2.37
N GLU A 83 -1.45 10.16 1.81
CA GLU A 83 -2.62 9.55 1.21
C GLU A 83 -2.59 9.75 -0.31
N MET A 84 -2.74 8.65 -1.04
CA MET A 84 -2.66 8.65 -2.51
C MET A 84 -4.06 8.79 -3.09
N ILE A 85 -4.28 9.76 -3.98
CA ILE A 85 -5.52 9.86 -4.78
C ILE A 85 -5.17 9.41 -6.19
N ILE A 86 -5.82 8.37 -6.69
CA ILE A 86 -5.44 7.69 -7.93
C ILE A 86 -6.67 7.59 -8.83
N GLY A 87 -6.61 8.23 -10.00
CA GLY A 87 -7.63 8.03 -11.03
C GLY A 87 -7.72 6.55 -11.40
N ALA A 88 -8.94 6.04 -11.56
CA ALA A 88 -9.18 4.62 -11.83
C ALA A 88 -8.40 4.14 -13.05
N VAL A 89 -7.47 3.21 -12.82
CA VAL A 89 -6.65 2.57 -13.86
C VAL A 89 -7.03 1.11 -14.04
N ARG A 90 -6.54 0.50 -15.12
CA ARG A 90 -6.76 -0.92 -15.43
C ARG A 90 -6.45 -1.80 -14.20
N PRO A 91 -7.22 -2.88 -13.97
CA PRO A 91 -7.00 -3.76 -12.81
C PRO A 91 -5.56 -4.29 -12.71
N ALA A 92 -4.87 -4.52 -13.82
CA ALA A 92 -3.46 -4.94 -13.80
C ALA A 92 -2.52 -3.87 -13.19
N SER A 93 -2.74 -2.58 -13.49
CA SER A 93 -2.00 -1.47 -12.89
C SER A 93 -2.39 -1.25 -11.43
N SER A 94 -3.69 -1.29 -11.11
CA SER A 94 -4.15 -1.18 -9.71
C SER A 94 -3.54 -2.27 -8.83
N ARG A 95 -3.38 -3.51 -9.32
CA ARG A 95 -2.71 -4.57 -8.57
C ARG A 95 -1.25 -4.28 -8.24
N ARG A 96 -0.54 -3.55 -9.10
CA ARG A 96 0.86 -3.14 -8.88
C ARG A 96 0.90 -2.01 -7.86
N ILE A 97 0.08 -0.97 -8.10
CA ILE A 97 -0.06 0.18 -7.20
C ILE A 97 -0.39 -0.28 -5.78
N LEU A 98 -1.39 -1.14 -5.59
CA LEU A 98 -1.79 -1.65 -4.27
C LEU A 98 -0.63 -2.34 -3.52
N ARG A 99 0.20 -3.12 -4.21
CA ARG A 99 1.37 -3.77 -3.59
C ARG A 99 2.45 -2.74 -3.28
N ASP A 100 2.88 -2.00 -4.30
CA ASP A 100 4.09 -1.19 -4.24
C ASP A 100 3.88 0.06 -3.37
N VAL A 101 2.70 0.68 -3.41
CA VAL A 101 2.36 1.82 -2.53
C VAL A 101 2.18 1.36 -1.08
N THR A 102 1.65 0.16 -0.84
CA THR A 102 1.63 -0.42 0.52
C THR A 102 3.04 -0.68 1.02
N THR A 103 3.93 -1.20 0.18
CA THR A 103 5.32 -1.42 0.55
C THR A 103 6.04 -0.11 0.88
N LEU A 104 5.70 0.98 0.20
CA LEU A 104 6.19 2.33 0.50
C LEU A 104 5.50 2.99 1.69
N GLY A 105 4.54 2.34 2.35
CA GLY A 105 4.02 2.79 3.64
C GLY A 105 3.05 3.98 3.59
N ALA A 106 2.37 4.25 2.48
CA ALA A 106 1.29 5.25 2.45
C ALA A 106 0.17 4.89 3.43
N SER A 107 -0.52 5.88 4.04
CA SER A 107 -1.58 5.62 5.03
C SER A 107 -2.91 5.23 4.39
N ALA A 108 -3.21 5.75 3.20
CA ALA A 108 -4.43 5.41 2.45
C ALA A 108 -4.26 5.53 0.93
N MET A 109 -5.13 4.85 0.20
CA MET A 109 -5.28 4.94 -1.25
C MET A 109 -6.75 5.16 -1.63
N HIS A 110 -7.03 6.29 -2.28
CA HIS A 110 -8.34 6.68 -2.79
C HIS A 110 -8.38 6.47 -4.31
N PHE A 111 -9.11 5.46 -4.78
CA PHE A 111 -9.30 5.26 -6.22
C PHE A 111 -10.57 5.98 -6.68
N VAL A 112 -10.43 6.88 -7.64
CA VAL A 112 -11.50 7.81 -8.04
C VAL A 112 -11.87 7.64 -9.51
N ALA A 113 -13.15 7.72 -9.83
CA ALA A 113 -13.56 7.84 -11.22
C ALA A 113 -13.11 9.21 -11.75
N THR A 114 -12.60 9.24 -12.99
CA THR A 114 -12.08 10.45 -13.64
C THR A 114 -12.73 10.62 -15.01
N ASP A 115 -12.82 11.85 -15.49
CA ASP A 115 -13.44 12.24 -16.76
C ASP A 115 -12.86 11.46 -17.95
N ARG A 116 -11.54 11.20 -17.91
CA ARG A 116 -10.80 10.51 -18.97
C ARG A 116 -10.52 9.03 -18.66
N GLY A 117 -10.92 8.56 -17.48
CA GLY A 117 -10.74 7.19 -17.00
C GLY A 117 -11.85 6.25 -17.44
N GLU A 118 -11.67 4.96 -17.16
CA GLU A 118 -12.69 3.93 -17.39
C GLU A 118 -13.34 3.54 -16.05
N VAL A 119 -14.57 4.00 -15.84
CA VAL A 119 -15.31 3.86 -14.57
C VAL A 119 -15.53 2.39 -14.21
N SER A 120 -15.69 1.49 -15.21
CA SER A 120 -15.91 0.06 -14.95
C SER A 120 -14.75 -0.62 -14.22
N TYR A 121 -13.54 -0.02 -14.22
CA TYR A 121 -12.40 -0.56 -13.48
C TYR A 121 -12.63 -0.58 -11.97
N LEU A 122 -13.37 0.39 -11.42
CA LEU A 122 -13.76 0.43 -10.00
C LEU A 122 -14.79 -0.65 -9.64
N LYS A 123 -15.45 -1.25 -10.63
CA LYS A 123 -16.43 -2.34 -10.46
C LYS A 123 -15.84 -3.72 -10.75
N SER A 124 -14.54 -3.81 -11.03
CA SER A 124 -13.87 -5.05 -11.37
C SER A 124 -13.80 -6.05 -10.20
N SER A 125 -13.50 -7.32 -10.51
CA SER A 125 -13.34 -8.38 -9.51
C SER A 125 -12.24 -8.11 -8.49
N LEU A 126 -11.28 -7.24 -8.83
CA LEU A 126 -10.24 -6.78 -7.91
C LEU A 126 -10.86 -6.22 -6.61
N TRP A 127 -11.93 -5.45 -6.77
CA TRP A 127 -12.64 -4.77 -5.70
C TRP A 127 -13.77 -5.63 -5.16
N THR A 128 -14.64 -6.12 -6.04
CA THR A 128 -15.89 -6.80 -5.65
C THR A 128 -15.67 -8.17 -5.02
N LYS A 129 -14.58 -8.87 -5.36
CA LYS A 129 -14.19 -10.14 -4.71
C LYS A 129 -13.17 -9.96 -3.58
N GLY A 130 -12.83 -8.73 -3.23
CA GLY A 130 -11.88 -8.44 -2.14
C GLY A 130 -10.42 -8.82 -2.42
N GLU A 131 -10.05 -9.03 -3.69
CA GLU A 131 -8.66 -9.39 -4.06
C GLU A 131 -7.65 -8.32 -3.59
N TYR A 132 -8.04 -7.04 -3.58
CA TYR A 132 -7.18 -5.94 -3.13
C TYR A 132 -6.60 -6.17 -1.72
N ARG A 133 -7.37 -6.74 -0.78
CA ARG A 133 -6.91 -6.99 0.60
C ARG A 133 -5.71 -7.92 0.65
N ARG A 134 -5.69 -8.94 -0.22
CA ARG A 134 -4.56 -9.85 -0.35
C ARG A 134 -3.32 -9.12 -0.85
N LEU A 135 -3.48 -8.18 -1.78
CA LEU A 135 -2.38 -7.40 -2.35
C LEU A 135 -1.79 -6.40 -1.34
N LEU A 136 -2.64 -5.79 -0.51
CA LEU A 136 -2.19 -4.97 0.62
C LEU A 136 -1.38 -5.82 1.60
N ARG A 137 -1.89 -7.01 1.96
CA ARG A 137 -1.19 -7.97 2.83
C ARG A 137 0.18 -8.33 2.24
N GLU A 138 0.25 -8.67 0.96
CA GLU A 138 1.51 -8.97 0.25
C GLU A 138 2.50 -7.80 0.28
N GLY A 139 2.03 -6.56 0.05
CA GLY A 139 2.87 -5.38 0.11
C GLY A 139 3.43 -5.12 1.52
N ALA A 140 2.61 -5.28 2.55
CA ALA A 140 3.01 -5.10 3.95
C ALA A 140 4.02 -6.19 4.37
N GLN A 141 3.79 -7.44 3.94
CA GLN A 141 4.73 -8.55 4.15
C GLN A 141 6.11 -8.27 3.55
N GLN A 142 6.16 -7.70 2.34
CA GLN A 142 7.41 -7.31 1.70
C GLN A 142 8.13 -6.16 2.41
N ALA A 143 7.36 -5.23 3.01
CA ALA A 143 7.91 -4.12 3.79
C ALA A 143 8.29 -4.50 5.23
N PHE A 144 8.15 -5.77 5.63
CA PHE A 144 8.34 -6.18 7.03
C PHE A 144 7.42 -5.42 8.01
N CYS A 145 6.27 -4.97 7.51
CA CYS A 145 5.29 -4.16 8.21
C CYS A 145 4.00 -4.96 8.45
N THR A 146 3.28 -4.63 9.51
CA THR A 146 1.99 -5.23 9.84
C THR A 146 0.80 -4.34 9.53
N LYS A 147 1.03 -3.03 9.38
CA LYS A 147 -0.02 -2.07 9.00
C LYS A 147 -0.26 -2.13 7.50
N VAL A 148 -1.54 -2.14 7.14
CA VAL A 148 -1.97 -2.03 5.75
C VAL A 148 -2.70 -0.69 5.54
N PRO A 149 -2.52 -0.03 4.38
CA PRO A 149 -3.22 1.22 4.07
C PRO A 149 -4.72 1.01 3.97
N GLU A 150 -5.49 2.04 4.31
CA GLU A 150 -6.91 2.06 3.97
C GLU A 150 -7.10 2.20 2.45
N VAL A 151 -8.19 1.64 1.93
CA VAL A 151 -8.54 1.73 0.50
C VAL A 151 -9.98 2.19 0.36
N HIS A 152 -10.15 3.31 -0.34
CA HIS A 152 -11.44 3.95 -0.58
C HIS A 152 -11.71 4.04 -2.08
N LEU A 153 -12.96 3.85 -2.48
CA LEU A 153 -13.40 3.97 -3.88
C LEU A 153 -14.44 5.09 -3.97
N TYR A 154 -14.26 6.01 -4.92
CA TYR A 154 -15.18 7.13 -5.14
C TYR A 154 -15.74 7.14 -6.55
N GLU A 155 -16.99 7.57 -6.68
CA GLU A 155 -17.68 7.67 -7.97
C GLU A 155 -17.24 8.89 -8.78
N SER A 156 -16.54 9.84 -8.16
CA SER A 156 -15.94 10.99 -8.83
C SER A 156 -14.77 11.56 -8.01
N LEU A 157 -13.90 12.34 -8.67
CA LEU A 157 -12.88 13.14 -8.01
C LEU A 157 -13.49 14.12 -7.00
N HIS A 158 -14.58 14.80 -7.36
CA HIS A 158 -15.27 15.74 -6.48
C HIS A 158 -15.66 15.13 -5.13
N GLN A 159 -16.31 13.96 -5.15
CA GLN A 159 -16.70 13.25 -3.94
C GLN A 159 -15.49 12.88 -3.07
N CYS A 160 -14.36 12.51 -3.67
CA CYS A 160 -13.13 12.27 -2.93
C CYS A 160 -12.62 13.55 -2.24
N LEU A 161 -12.58 14.66 -2.99
CA LEU A 161 -12.08 15.96 -2.49
C LEU A 161 -12.89 16.49 -1.28
N GLU A 162 -14.19 16.25 -1.24
CA GLU A 162 -15.07 16.64 -0.12
C GLU A 162 -14.78 15.88 1.17
N ASN A 163 -14.21 14.66 1.08
CA ASN A 163 -13.92 13.81 2.23
C ASN A 163 -12.48 13.96 2.75
N LEU A 164 -11.67 14.83 2.13
CA LEU A 164 -10.28 14.98 2.53
C LEU A 164 -10.14 15.75 3.85
N GLN A 165 -9.26 15.25 4.71
CA GLN A 165 -8.93 15.91 5.96
C GLN A 165 -8.28 17.28 5.74
N VAL A 166 -8.46 18.17 6.72
CA VAL A 166 -7.77 19.46 6.79
C VAL A 166 -6.37 19.28 7.39
N GLY A 167 -5.46 20.23 7.13
CA GLY A 167 -4.11 20.20 7.71
C GLY A 167 -3.12 19.25 7.02
N PHE A 168 -3.42 18.82 5.80
CA PHE A 168 -2.50 18.10 4.92
C PHE A 168 -2.13 18.99 3.73
N ASP A 169 -0.89 18.88 3.27
CA ASP A 169 -0.49 19.44 1.99
C ASP A 169 -1.23 18.71 0.85
N ARG A 170 -1.43 19.40 -0.27
CA ARG A 170 -2.23 18.90 -1.39
C ARG A 170 -1.45 19.08 -2.68
N LEU A 171 -0.95 17.98 -3.23
CA LEU A 171 -0.12 17.96 -4.42
C LEU A 171 -0.78 17.07 -5.48
N ALA A 172 -0.81 17.52 -6.72
CA ALA A 172 -1.32 16.74 -7.83
C ALA A 172 -0.29 16.66 -8.95
N LEU A 173 0.03 15.45 -9.40
CA LEU A 173 0.95 15.25 -10.51
C LEU A 173 0.24 15.52 -11.83
N ASP A 174 0.83 16.40 -12.64
CA ASP A 174 0.34 16.73 -13.98
C ASP A 174 1.51 16.97 -14.95
N ASN A 175 1.35 16.51 -16.20
CA ASN A 175 2.40 16.61 -17.23
C ASN A 175 2.29 17.87 -18.10
N TYR A 176 1.19 18.62 -17.99
CA TYR A 176 0.82 19.67 -18.94
C TYR A 176 0.75 21.05 -18.28
N GLU A 177 0.20 21.13 -17.07
CA GLU A 177 -0.12 22.36 -16.35
C GLU A 177 0.56 22.45 -14.98
N ALA A 178 1.66 21.70 -14.79
CA ALA A 178 2.46 21.77 -13.57
C ALA A 178 3.17 23.12 -13.43
N ASP A 179 3.07 23.70 -12.23
CA ASP A 179 3.66 25.00 -11.91
C ASP A 179 5.12 24.87 -11.40
N SER A 180 5.50 23.69 -10.90
CA SER A 180 6.84 23.38 -10.40
C SER A 180 7.13 21.87 -10.46
N LEU A 181 8.37 21.46 -10.27
CA LEU A 181 8.74 20.04 -10.13
C LEU A 181 8.49 19.56 -8.71
N LEU A 182 8.07 18.31 -8.55
CA LEU A 182 7.87 17.69 -7.23
C LEU A 182 9.15 17.72 -6.37
N SER A 183 10.33 17.66 -6.99
CA SER A 183 11.63 17.78 -6.30
C SER A 183 11.85 19.14 -5.62
N ASN A 184 11.05 20.15 -5.95
CA ASN A 184 11.10 21.48 -5.33
C ASN A 184 10.04 21.64 -4.24
N TYR A 185 9.30 20.58 -3.92
CA TYR A 185 8.31 20.59 -2.86
C TYR A 185 8.98 20.82 -1.49
N ILE A 186 8.36 21.68 -0.69
CA ILE A 186 8.77 21.96 0.68
C ILE A 186 7.55 21.67 1.56
N PRO A 187 7.62 20.66 2.45
CA PRO A 187 6.51 20.34 3.35
C PRO A 187 6.13 21.53 4.23
N ARG A 188 4.82 21.79 4.32
CA ARG A 188 4.23 22.80 5.21
C ARG A 188 3.42 22.18 6.32
N ASN A 189 2.96 20.94 6.12
CA ASN A 189 2.19 20.18 7.07
C ASN A 189 2.85 18.82 7.34
N ASN A 190 2.39 18.13 8.39
CA ASN A 190 2.90 16.81 8.76
C ASN A 190 2.40 15.69 7.84
N GLY A 191 1.40 15.95 6.99
CA GLY A 191 0.84 14.98 6.05
C GLY A 191 0.62 15.57 4.67
N CYS A 192 0.45 14.71 3.67
CA CYS A 192 0.27 15.13 2.28
C CYS A 192 -0.70 14.21 1.52
N PHE A 193 -1.61 14.81 0.76
CA PHE A 193 -2.33 14.15 -0.31
C PHE A 193 -1.50 14.24 -1.59
N LEU A 194 -1.26 13.11 -2.25
CA LEU A 194 -0.61 13.04 -3.56
C LEU A 194 -1.59 12.48 -4.59
N ALA A 195 -2.09 13.34 -5.48
CA ALA A 195 -3.06 12.98 -6.50
C ALA A 195 -2.40 12.67 -7.85
N LEU A 196 -2.85 11.61 -8.50
CA LEU A 196 -2.43 11.18 -9.84
C LEU A 196 -3.66 10.85 -10.68
N GLY A 197 -3.69 11.35 -11.93
CA GLY A 197 -4.77 11.06 -12.86
C GLY A 197 -4.76 9.61 -13.33
N SER A 198 -5.82 9.21 -14.05
CA SER A 198 -5.87 7.93 -14.76
C SER A 198 -4.84 7.90 -15.91
N GLU A 199 -4.83 6.85 -16.75
CA GLU A 199 -3.81 6.69 -17.80
C GLU A 199 -3.76 7.85 -18.81
N ARG A 200 -4.84 8.63 -18.91
CA ARG A 200 -4.96 9.81 -19.79
C ARG A 200 -4.77 11.15 -19.06
N GLY A 201 -4.35 11.09 -17.80
CA GLY A 201 -4.17 12.26 -16.93
C GLY A 201 -5.47 12.98 -16.61
N TRP A 202 -5.35 14.19 -16.06
CA TRP A 202 -6.48 15.02 -15.68
C TRP A 202 -7.14 15.72 -16.88
N SER A 203 -8.45 15.89 -16.83
CA SER A 203 -9.19 16.81 -17.70
C SER A 203 -8.95 18.28 -17.28
N SER A 204 -9.39 19.23 -18.09
CA SER A 204 -9.38 20.65 -17.70
C SER A 204 -10.33 20.90 -16.52
N HIS A 205 -11.47 20.20 -16.47
CA HIS A 205 -12.42 20.30 -15.38
C HIS A 205 -11.84 19.78 -14.05
N GLU A 206 -11.18 18.63 -14.08
CA GLU A 206 -10.56 18.03 -12.90
C GLU A 206 -9.39 18.87 -12.38
N ARG A 207 -8.61 19.50 -13.27
CA ARG A 207 -7.57 20.46 -12.84
C ARG A 207 -8.16 21.65 -12.13
N SER A 208 -9.28 22.19 -12.61
CA SER A 208 -10.00 23.26 -11.89
C SER A 208 -10.46 22.76 -10.51
N GLN A 209 -11.08 21.59 -10.42
CA GLN A 209 -11.49 21.01 -9.13
C GLN A 209 -10.32 20.83 -8.16
N LEU A 210 -9.17 20.35 -8.64
CA LEU A 210 -7.96 20.20 -7.84
C LEU A 210 -7.48 21.56 -7.32
N ARG A 211 -7.38 22.57 -8.18
CA ARG A 211 -6.95 23.93 -7.79
C ARG A 211 -7.94 24.55 -6.79
N ASP A 212 -9.23 24.41 -7.01
CA ASP A 212 -10.29 24.88 -6.10
C ASP A 212 -10.20 24.19 -4.72
N ALA A 213 -9.81 22.92 -4.70
CA ALA A 213 -9.55 22.16 -3.48
C ALA A 213 -8.15 22.40 -2.86
N GLY A 214 -7.39 23.37 -3.38
CA GLY A 214 -6.10 23.80 -2.86
C GLY A 214 -4.90 22.96 -3.29
N PHE A 215 -5.05 22.10 -4.30
CA PHE A 215 -3.93 21.31 -4.83
C PHE A 215 -2.98 22.17 -5.66
N LEU A 216 -1.68 21.99 -5.42
CA LEU A 216 -0.61 22.49 -6.27
C LEU A 216 -0.32 21.46 -7.37
N LEU A 217 -0.35 21.89 -8.63
CA LEU A 217 0.01 21.01 -9.75
C LEU A 217 1.53 20.95 -9.90
N MET A 218 2.08 19.75 -9.83
CA MET A 218 3.51 19.47 -9.80
C MET A 218 3.91 18.47 -10.89
N GLY A 219 5.10 18.64 -11.47
CA GLY A 219 5.63 17.76 -12.50
C GLY A 219 6.61 16.73 -11.94
N LEU A 220 6.69 15.55 -12.57
CA LEU A 220 7.66 14.50 -12.21
C LEU A 220 8.70 14.29 -13.33
N GLY A 221 9.27 15.41 -13.78
CA GLY A 221 10.20 15.47 -14.92
C GLY A 221 9.50 15.60 -16.27
N SER A 222 10.28 15.52 -17.36
CA SER A 222 9.81 15.79 -18.72
C SER A 222 9.20 14.59 -19.45
N ARG A 223 9.37 13.37 -18.92
CA ARG A 223 8.88 12.15 -19.56
C ARG A 223 7.52 11.79 -19.00
N VAL A 224 6.59 11.45 -19.89
CA VAL A 224 5.31 10.87 -19.50
C VAL A 224 5.55 9.47 -18.92
N LEU A 225 5.27 9.32 -17.63
CA LEU A 225 5.34 8.04 -16.93
C LEU A 225 3.99 7.32 -16.98
N LYS A 226 4.02 5.99 -16.92
CA LYS A 226 2.81 5.21 -16.65
C LYS A 226 2.31 5.56 -15.25
N THR A 227 0.98 5.53 -15.04
CA THR A 227 0.38 5.88 -13.74
C THR A 227 0.98 5.06 -12.60
N GLU A 228 1.15 3.73 -12.75
CA GLU A 228 1.76 2.93 -11.67
C GLU A 228 3.21 3.34 -11.36
N THR A 229 3.99 3.75 -12.38
CA THR A 229 5.36 4.24 -12.20
C THR A 229 5.37 5.62 -11.54
N ALA A 230 4.44 6.50 -11.92
CA ALA A 230 4.28 7.81 -11.33
C ALA A 230 3.86 7.74 -9.86
N CYS A 231 3.00 6.78 -9.48
CA CYS A 231 2.63 6.56 -8.09
C CYS A 231 3.86 6.25 -7.23
N ILE A 232 4.68 5.29 -7.67
CA ILE A 232 5.87 4.84 -6.94
C ILE A 232 6.89 5.97 -6.89
N ALA A 233 7.26 6.54 -8.03
CA ALA A 233 8.28 7.59 -8.11
C ALA A 233 7.86 8.87 -7.38
N GLY A 234 6.59 9.27 -7.51
CA GLY A 234 6.04 10.44 -6.83
C GLY A 234 6.04 10.26 -5.31
N LEU A 235 5.58 9.11 -4.83
CA LEU A 235 5.60 8.79 -3.40
C LEU A 235 7.04 8.74 -2.86
N SER A 236 7.97 8.09 -3.56
CA SER A 236 9.37 8.04 -3.12
C SER A 236 10.02 9.43 -3.00
N VAL A 237 9.80 10.31 -3.99
CA VAL A 237 10.31 11.69 -3.92
C VAL A 237 9.65 12.42 -2.76
N LEU A 238 8.32 12.33 -2.62
CA LEU A 238 7.59 12.99 -1.53
C LEU A 238 8.09 12.56 -0.15
N LEU A 239 8.24 11.25 0.09
CA LEU A 239 8.75 10.71 1.36
C LEU A 239 10.16 11.22 1.68
N SER A 240 11.02 11.40 0.65
CA SER A 240 12.37 11.96 0.86
C SER A 240 12.35 13.41 1.38
N HIS A 241 11.30 14.18 1.09
CA HIS A 241 11.13 15.54 1.60
C HIS A 241 10.53 15.59 3.01
N MET A 242 9.71 14.60 3.38
CA MET A 242 8.99 14.61 4.66
C MET A 242 9.85 14.24 5.88
N CYS A 243 11.17 14.02 5.71
CA CYS A 243 12.14 13.73 6.77
C CYS A 243 11.65 12.66 7.76
N ILE A 244 10.92 11.66 7.26
CA ILE A 244 10.37 10.61 8.10
C ILE A 244 11.53 9.71 8.51
N LYS A 245 11.93 9.80 9.78
CA LYS A 245 12.83 8.81 10.38
C LYS A 245 11.97 7.63 10.83
N GLU A 246 12.32 6.44 10.34
CA GLU A 246 11.83 5.16 10.87
C GLU A 246 12.19 5.01 12.36
#